data_AF-A0A550GJS5-F1
#
_entry.id   AF-A0A550GJS5-F1
#
_cell.length_a   1.000
_cell.length_b   1.000
_cell.length_c   1.000
_cell.angle_alpha   90.00
_cell.angle_beta   90.00
_cell.angle_gamma   90.00
#
_symmetry.space_group_name_H-M   'P 1'
#
loop_
_entity.id
_entity.type
_entity.pdbx_description
1 polymer ?
#
loop_
_entity_poly.entity_id
_entity_poly.type
_entity_poly.pdbx_seq_one_letter_code
_entity_poly.pdbx_strand_id
1 'polypeptide(L)'
;MLYYLVGSGDLTFELSLDEGEFLVRLARNAVKEYLETRRIVKAPASTPEKLFEYCGVFVTINRLENEEKILRGCIGYPYPTSPLVDAVIDSAVNAATRDPRFYPLSSNELDNVVFEVSVLTPPEIVEVVNPKDYLAKIKVGEDGLIVEKGGYKGLLLPQVPVEWKWCEEEFLCQCCLKAGVPPDSWLTKGTKIYKFQAIVFEEEYPQGEVKRVSLNGSEN
;
A
#
# COMPACT_ATOMS: atom_id res chain seq x y z
N MET A 1 12.19 1.70 32.27
CA MET A 1 10.73 1.51 32.22
C MET A 1 10.08 2.87 32.15
N LEU A 2 10.10 3.46 30.95
CA LEU A 2 9.51 4.77 30.66
C LEU A 2 8.18 4.49 29.95
N TYR A 3 7.08 4.71 30.66
CA TYR A 3 5.75 4.73 30.07
C TYR A 3 5.62 6.03 29.28
N TYR A 4 5.57 5.92 27.95
CA TYR A 4 5.02 7.01 27.13
C TYR A 4 3.50 7.00 27.33
N LEU A 5 3.01 8.03 28.02
CA LEU A 5 1.61 8.45 27.96
C LEU A 5 1.34 8.90 26.52
N VAL A 6 0.75 8.02 25.70
CA VAL A 6 0.23 8.40 24.39
C VAL A 6 -1.06 9.17 24.65
N GLY A 7 -0.96 10.49 24.55
CA GLY A 7 -2.11 11.38 24.48
C GLY A 7 -2.95 11.07 23.26
N SER A 8 -4.26 11.11 23.44
CA SER A 8 -5.29 10.94 22.42
C SER A 8 -5.18 12.06 21.37
N GLY A 9 -4.43 11.79 20.31
CA GLY A 9 -4.43 12.57 19.09
C GLY A 9 -4.12 11.61 17.94
N ASP A 10 -5.07 11.46 17.02
CA ASP A 10 -4.87 10.75 15.74
C ASP A 10 -3.62 11.33 15.06
N LEU A 11 -2.49 10.66 15.21
CA LEU A 11 -1.33 10.90 14.37
C LEU A 11 -1.56 10.12 13.08
N THR A 12 -2.36 10.69 12.19
CA THR A 12 -2.52 10.14 10.84
C THR A 12 -1.14 10.04 10.20
N PHE A 13 -0.73 8.83 9.86
CA PHE A 13 0.50 8.61 9.10
C PHE A 13 0.32 9.24 7.71
N GLU A 14 0.83 10.45 7.54
CA GLU A 14 0.83 11.16 6.25
C GLU A 14 2.20 11.08 5.58
N LEU A 15 2.24 11.23 4.26
CA LEU A 15 3.50 11.41 3.53
C LEU A 15 3.45 12.73 2.76
N SER A 16 4.54 13.50 2.87
CA SER A 16 4.73 14.72 2.08
C SER A 16 5.02 14.38 0.61
N LEU A 17 4.94 15.38 -0.27
CA LEU A 17 5.33 15.19 -1.67
C LEU A 17 6.82 14.82 -1.80
N ASP A 18 7.69 15.45 -1.01
CA ASP A 18 9.13 15.16 -1.00
C ASP A 18 9.44 13.72 -0.56
N GLU A 19 8.70 13.23 0.45
CA GLU A 19 8.80 11.83 0.90
C GLU A 19 8.30 10.86 -0.17
N GLY A 20 7.19 11.19 -0.83
CA GLY A 20 6.67 10.42 -1.95
C GLY A 20 7.62 10.37 -3.14
N GLU A 21 8.18 11.51 -3.54
CA GLU A 21 9.20 11.63 -4.58
C GLU A 21 10.44 10.80 -4.24
N PHE A 22 10.89 10.88 -2.99
CA PHE A 22 12.00 10.05 -2.50
C PHE A 22 11.72 8.56 -2.70
N LEU A 23 10.53 8.07 -2.31
CA LEU A 23 10.16 6.66 -2.44
C LEU A 23 10.07 6.20 -3.90
N VAL A 24 9.46 7.01 -4.77
CA VAL A 24 9.32 6.70 -6.20
C VAL A 24 10.69 6.66 -6.88
N ARG A 25 11.56 7.64 -6.61
CA ARG A 25 12.93 7.65 -7.14
C ARG A 25 13.76 6.50 -6.59
N LEU A 26 13.58 6.14 -5.32
CA LEU A 26 14.23 4.99 -4.71
C LEU A 26 13.82 3.68 -5.40
N ALA A 27 12.51 3.50 -5.67
CA ALA A 27 11.99 2.33 -6.38
C ALA A 27 12.63 2.18 -7.77
N ARG A 28 12.66 3.27 -8.56
CA ARG A 28 13.31 3.28 -9.87
C ARG A 28 14.80 2.95 -9.77
N ASN A 29 15.52 3.59 -8.85
CA ASN A 29 16.96 3.39 -8.67
C ASN A 29 17.28 1.96 -8.24
N ALA A 30 16.46 1.35 -7.37
CA ALA A 30 16.59 -0.04 -6.96
C ALA A 30 16.48 -1.00 -8.14
N VAL A 31 15.49 -0.78 -9.03
CA VAL A 31 15.33 -1.58 -10.25
C VAL A 31 16.52 -1.36 -11.19
N LYS A 32 16.91 -0.11 -11.44
CA LYS A 32 18.04 0.22 -12.32
C LYS A 32 19.33 -0.50 -11.88
N GLU A 33 19.72 -0.34 -10.62
CA GLU A 33 20.90 -1.00 -10.06
C GLU A 33 20.78 -2.53 -10.16
N TYR A 34 19.61 -3.09 -9.86
CA TYR A 34 19.43 -4.54 -9.95
C TYR A 34 19.53 -5.07 -11.38
N LEU A 35 19.03 -4.35 -12.37
CA LEU A 35 19.14 -4.75 -13.78
C LEU A 35 20.59 -4.66 -14.28
N GLU A 36 21.36 -3.68 -13.81
CA GLU A 36 22.77 -3.47 -14.21
C GLU A 36 23.74 -4.41 -13.48
N THR A 37 23.58 -4.59 -12.17
CA THR A 37 24.60 -5.24 -11.32
C THR A 37 24.11 -6.49 -10.60
N ARG A 38 22.79 -6.78 -10.66
CA ARG A 38 22.13 -7.86 -9.89
C ARG A 38 22.23 -7.69 -8.36
N ARG A 39 22.54 -6.49 -7.88
CA ARG A 39 22.61 -6.17 -6.45
C ARG A 39 21.33 -5.48 -6.01
N ILE A 40 20.89 -5.80 -4.79
CA ILE A 40 19.84 -5.06 -4.11
C ILE A 40 20.47 -3.88 -3.40
N VAL A 41 19.99 -2.67 -3.70
CA VAL A 41 20.41 -1.45 -3.02
C VAL A 41 20.00 -1.49 -1.54
N LYS A 42 20.71 -0.73 -0.71
CA LYS A 42 20.29 -0.48 0.67
C LYS A 42 19.61 0.88 0.75
N ALA A 43 18.78 1.07 1.78
CA ALA A 43 18.29 2.39 2.14
C ALA A 43 19.46 3.39 2.24
N PRO A 44 19.38 4.55 1.55
CA PRO A 44 20.38 5.60 1.68
C PRO A 44 20.52 6.10 3.12
N ALA A 45 21.71 6.57 3.50
CA ALA A 45 21.92 7.17 4.82
C ALA A 45 21.09 8.46 5.05
N SER A 46 20.65 9.09 3.97
CA SER A 46 19.77 10.27 3.98
C SER A 46 18.28 9.94 4.05
N THR A 47 17.90 8.66 4.22
CA THR A 47 16.48 8.26 4.31
C THR A 47 15.83 8.95 5.52
N PRO A 48 14.70 9.66 5.33
CA PRO A 48 13.93 10.23 6.43
C PRO A 48 13.49 9.17 7.45
N GLU A 49 13.59 9.48 8.74
CA GLU A 49 13.33 8.53 9.84
C GLU A 49 11.93 7.90 9.76
N LYS A 50 10.92 8.69 9.34
CA LYS A 50 9.54 8.23 9.16
C LYS A 50 9.40 7.08 8.16
N LEU A 51 10.30 6.95 7.18
CA LEU A 51 10.26 5.87 6.19
C LEU A 51 10.81 4.54 6.73
N PHE A 52 11.24 4.51 7.99
CA PHE A 52 11.54 3.27 8.71
C PHE A 52 10.33 2.70 9.47
N GLU A 53 9.20 3.40 9.49
CA GLU A 53 7.94 2.86 9.99
C GLU A 53 7.51 1.63 9.20
N TYR A 54 6.83 0.70 9.87
CA TYR A 54 6.39 -0.56 9.27
C TYR A 54 5.07 -0.32 8.55
N CYS A 55 5.12 -0.37 7.23
CA CYS A 55 3.97 -0.13 6.35
C CYS A 55 3.81 -1.26 5.35
N GLY A 56 2.58 -1.47 4.88
CA GLY A 56 2.37 -2.22 3.64
C GLY A 56 2.72 -1.35 2.44
N VAL A 57 3.11 -1.95 1.33
CA VAL A 57 3.41 -1.20 0.10
C VAL A 57 3.16 -2.04 -1.14
N PHE A 58 2.76 -1.39 -2.23
CA PHE A 58 2.80 -1.93 -3.57
C PHE A 58 3.60 -0.99 -4.47
N VAL A 59 4.45 -1.57 -5.32
CA VAL A 59 5.12 -0.85 -6.39
C VAL A 59 4.55 -1.32 -7.71
N THR A 60 3.99 -0.39 -8.47
CA THR A 60 3.46 -0.62 -9.80
C THR A 60 4.38 0.03 -10.82
N ILE A 61 4.69 -0.71 -11.88
CA ILE A 61 5.45 -0.23 -13.04
C ILE A 61 4.48 -0.26 -14.22
N ASN A 62 4.29 0.90 -14.85
CA ASN A 62 3.45 1.04 -16.03
C ASN A 62 4.30 1.48 -17.21
N ARG A 63 4.07 0.91 -18.39
CA ARG A 63 4.59 1.43 -19.66
C ARG A 63 3.66 2.52 -20.16
N LEU A 64 4.22 3.63 -20.64
CA LEU A 64 3.43 4.68 -21.28
C LEU A 64 3.31 4.39 -22.78
N GLU A 65 2.08 4.28 -23.27
CA GLU A 65 1.77 4.18 -24.69
C GLU A 65 0.67 5.18 -25.03
N ASN A 66 0.93 6.14 -25.93
CA ASN A 66 -0.04 7.14 -26.36
C ASN A 66 -0.78 7.82 -25.20
N GLU A 67 -0.05 8.22 -24.15
CA GLU A 67 -0.57 8.83 -22.91
C GLU A 67 -1.37 7.89 -22.00
N GLU A 68 -1.58 6.63 -22.39
CA GLU A 68 -2.17 5.59 -21.54
C GLU A 68 -1.10 4.81 -20.76
N LYS A 69 -1.48 4.37 -19.56
CA LYS A 69 -0.64 3.54 -18.69
C LYS A 69 -1.03 2.08 -18.83
N ILE A 70 -0.07 1.27 -19.26
CA ILE A 70 -0.25 -0.17 -19.41
C ILE A 70 0.59 -0.88 -18.35
N LEU A 71 -0.08 -1.68 -17.52
CA LEU A 71 0.56 -2.45 -16.46
C LEU A 71 1.71 -3.30 -17.00
N ARG A 72 2.90 -3.12 -16.42
CA ARG A 72 4.15 -3.82 -16.79
C ARG A 72 4.74 -4.64 -15.65
N GLY A 73 4.26 -4.42 -14.42
CA GLY A 73 4.55 -5.22 -13.24
C GLY A 73 3.92 -4.58 -12.01
N CYS A 74 3.45 -5.38 -11.06
CA CYS A 74 2.98 -4.89 -9.76
C CYS A 74 3.19 -5.96 -8.70
N ILE A 75 4.03 -5.63 -7.71
CA ILE A 75 4.28 -6.48 -6.54
C ILE A 75 4.28 -5.61 -5.29
N GLY A 76 3.82 -6.20 -4.20
CA GLY A 76 3.79 -5.53 -2.92
C GLY A 76 3.54 -6.51 -1.77
N TYR A 77 3.74 -6.00 -0.57
CA TYR A 77 3.47 -6.67 0.68
C TYR A 77 2.38 -5.88 1.40
N PRO A 78 1.16 -6.41 1.48
CA PRO A 78 0.04 -5.66 2.07
C PRO A 78 0.14 -5.55 3.60
N TYR A 79 0.91 -6.42 4.24
CA TYR A 79 1.11 -6.40 5.68
C TYR A 79 2.41 -5.68 6.04
N PRO A 80 2.42 -4.89 7.13
CA PRO A 80 3.58 -4.13 7.58
C PRO A 80 4.63 -5.05 8.25
N THR A 81 5.34 -5.85 7.45
CA THR A 81 6.33 -6.84 7.94
C THR A 81 7.77 -6.34 7.93
N SER A 82 8.03 -5.21 7.30
CA SER A 82 9.35 -4.58 7.20
C SER A 82 9.22 -3.06 7.17
N PRO A 83 10.30 -2.32 7.46
CA PRO A 83 10.35 -0.87 7.24
C PRO A 83 9.92 -0.48 5.82
N LEU A 84 9.19 0.62 5.67
CA LEU A 84 8.65 1.08 4.38
C LEU A 84 9.73 1.22 3.30
N VAL A 85 10.87 1.82 3.65
CA VAL A 85 11.99 2.01 2.71
C VAL A 85 12.51 0.68 2.16
N ASP A 86 12.62 -0.35 3.01
CA ASP A 86 13.11 -1.67 2.61
C ASP A 86 12.04 -2.41 1.78
N ALA A 87 10.77 -2.28 2.19
CA ALA A 87 9.64 -2.86 1.49
C ALA A 87 9.51 -2.30 0.07
N VAL A 88 9.76 -1.00 -0.13
CA VAL A 88 9.75 -0.33 -1.44
C VAL A 88 10.86 -0.86 -2.34
N ILE A 89 12.09 -0.97 -1.83
CA ILE A 89 13.23 -1.49 -2.58
C ILE A 89 12.92 -2.91 -3.08
N ASP A 90 12.50 -3.79 -2.16
CA ASP A 90 12.23 -5.19 -2.50
C ASP A 90 11.03 -5.33 -3.43
N SER A 91 9.93 -4.62 -3.15
CA SER A 91 8.73 -4.63 -4.01
C SER A 91 9.02 -4.12 -5.41
N ALA A 92 9.83 -3.07 -5.57
CA ALA A 92 10.20 -2.53 -6.88
C ALA A 92 10.99 -3.54 -7.71
N VAL A 93 12.01 -4.17 -7.12
CA VAL A 93 12.81 -5.19 -7.80
C VAL A 93 11.95 -6.40 -8.18
N ASN A 94 11.07 -6.86 -7.28
CA ASN A 94 10.18 -7.97 -7.58
C ASN A 94 9.11 -7.59 -8.62
N ALA A 95 8.56 -6.38 -8.61
CA ALA A 95 7.63 -5.90 -9.64
C ALA A 95 8.28 -5.90 -11.04
N ALA A 96 9.55 -5.49 -11.12
CA ALA A 96 10.28 -5.48 -12.38
C ALA A 96 10.71 -6.88 -12.86
N THR A 97 10.96 -7.83 -11.96
CA THR A 97 11.69 -9.06 -12.33
C THR A 97 11.02 -10.37 -11.97
N ARG A 98 9.97 -10.35 -11.13
CA ARG A 98 9.33 -11.54 -10.56
C ARG A 98 7.80 -11.51 -10.59
N ASP A 99 7.18 -10.51 -11.21
CA ASP A 99 5.74 -10.57 -11.46
C ASP A 99 5.46 -11.72 -12.45
N PRO A 100 4.73 -12.78 -12.05
CA PRO A 100 4.57 -13.99 -12.86
C PRO A 100 3.76 -13.77 -14.14
N ARG A 101 3.09 -12.61 -14.28
CA ARG A 101 2.30 -12.26 -15.46
C ARG A 101 3.15 -11.70 -16.60
N PHE A 102 4.39 -11.29 -16.33
CA PHE A 102 5.24 -10.60 -17.28
C PHE A 102 6.65 -11.18 -17.33
N TYR A 103 7.33 -11.02 -18.46
CA TYR A 103 8.76 -11.27 -18.51
C TYR A 103 9.52 -10.20 -17.71
N PRO A 104 10.70 -10.53 -17.15
CA PRO A 104 11.53 -9.55 -16.46
C PRO A 104 11.80 -8.31 -17.34
N LEU A 105 11.72 -7.13 -16.73
CA LEU A 105 12.00 -5.84 -17.37
C LEU A 105 13.46 -5.80 -17.84
N SER A 106 13.69 -5.34 -19.07
CA SER A 106 15.02 -5.08 -19.60
C SER A 106 15.48 -3.65 -19.29
N SER A 107 16.80 -3.42 -19.27
CA SER A 107 17.35 -2.08 -19.02
C SER A 107 16.89 -1.03 -20.03
N ASN A 108 16.65 -1.42 -21.29
CA ASN A 108 16.18 -0.50 -22.34
C ASN A 108 14.70 -0.10 -22.16
N GLU A 109 13.91 -0.90 -21.44
CA GLU A 109 12.51 -0.55 -21.14
C GLU A 109 12.41 0.50 -20.04
N LEU A 110 13.43 0.68 -19.19
CA LEU A 110 13.38 1.60 -18.04
C LEU A 110 13.07 3.05 -18.41
N ASP A 111 13.53 3.50 -19.57
CA ASP A 111 13.31 4.86 -20.06
C ASP A 111 11.87 5.09 -20.58
N ASN A 112 11.06 4.03 -20.68
CA ASN A 112 9.70 4.07 -21.23
C ASN A 112 8.62 3.67 -20.21
N VAL A 113 8.99 3.47 -18.96
CA VAL A 113 8.06 3.11 -17.87
C VAL A 113 8.00 4.22 -16.83
N VAL A 114 6.88 4.31 -16.14
CA VAL A 114 6.67 5.13 -14.94
C VAL A 114 6.50 4.22 -13.72
N PHE A 115 6.96 4.72 -12.59
CA PHE A 115 6.84 4.06 -11.29
C PHE A 115 5.76 4.72 -10.46
N GLU A 116 4.96 3.89 -9.82
CA GLU A 116 3.97 4.24 -8.82
C GLU A 116 4.29 3.49 -7.52
N VAL A 117 4.23 4.19 -6.39
CA VAL A 117 4.38 3.63 -5.06
C VAL A 117 3.10 3.89 -4.28
N SER A 118 2.39 2.82 -3.93
CA SER A 118 1.20 2.82 -3.10
C SER A 118 1.55 2.38 -1.69
N VAL A 119 1.68 3.33 -0.76
CA VAL A 119 1.98 3.08 0.66
C VAL A 119 0.70 2.86 1.43
N LEU A 120 0.60 1.75 2.17
CA LEU A 120 -0.49 1.49 3.10
C LEU A 120 -0.12 2.01 4.48
N THR A 121 -0.93 2.89 5.06
CA THR A 121 -0.67 3.43 6.39
C THR A 121 -0.59 2.30 7.42
N PRO A 122 0.16 2.49 8.52
CA PRO A 122 0.16 1.52 9.63
C PRO A 122 -1.27 1.20 10.06
N PRO A 123 -1.69 -0.08 10.06
CA PRO A 123 -3.07 -0.44 10.38
C PRO A 123 -3.43 -0.11 11.82
N GLU A 124 -4.53 0.62 12.00
CA GLU A 124 -5.07 1.02 13.29
C GLU A 124 -6.23 0.13 13.68
N ILE A 125 -6.29 -0.29 14.95
CA ILE A 125 -7.41 -1.08 15.45
C ILE A 125 -8.67 -0.21 15.53
N VAL A 126 -9.77 -0.72 14.98
CA VAL A 126 -11.08 -0.06 15.09
C VAL A 126 -11.72 -0.49 16.40
N GLU A 127 -11.62 0.35 17.43
CA GLU A 127 -12.19 0.09 18.75
C GLU A 127 -13.71 0.33 18.75
N VAL A 128 -14.51 -0.68 19.13
CA VAL A 128 -15.97 -0.58 19.25
C VAL A 128 -16.46 -1.26 20.53
N VAL A 129 -17.55 -0.74 21.10
CA VAL A 129 -18.22 -1.39 22.24
C VAL A 129 -19.25 -2.39 21.74
N ASN A 130 -20.03 -2.00 20.73
CA ASN A 130 -20.94 -2.89 20.00
C ASN A 130 -20.37 -3.15 18.60
N PRO A 131 -20.25 -4.40 18.15
CA PRO A 131 -19.78 -4.70 16.80
C PRO A 131 -20.52 -3.95 15.69
N LYS A 132 -21.82 -3.65 15.85
CA LYS A 132 -22.57 -2.87 14.86
C LYS A 132 -22.04 -1.45 14.66
N ASP A 133 -21.28 -0.91 15.62
CA ASP A 133 -20.67 0.42 15.53
C ASP A 133 -19.54 0.46 14.47
N TYR A 134 -19.03 -0.69 14.01
CA TYR A 134 -18.07 -0.75 12.91
C TYR A 134 -18.59 -0.06 11.65
N LEU A 135 -19.88 -0.20 11.36
CA LEU A 135 -20.53 0.37 10.17
C LEU A 135 -20.47 1.91 10.15
N ALA A 136 -20.31 2.56 11.29
CA ALA A 136 -20.18 4.02 11.38
C ALA A 136 -18.72 4.51 11.42
N LYS A 137 -17.75 3.61 11.63
CA LYS A 137 -16.32 3.94 11.80
C LYS A 137 -15.44 3.57 10.60
N ILE A 138 -15.97 2.74 9.72
CA ILE A 138 -15.35 2.32 8.47
C ILE A 138 -16.01 3.11 7.34
N LYS A 139 -15.21 3.57 6.39
CA LYS A 139 -15.68 4.33 5.24
C LYS A 139 -15.22 3.69 3.95
N VAL A 140 -16.18 3.28 3.12
CA VAL A 140 -15.89 2.78 1.77
C VAL A 140 -15.24 3.88 0.92
N GLY A 141 -14.17 3.52 0.20
CA GLY A 141 -13.39 4.45 -0.63
C GLY A 141 -12.30 5.21 0.11
N GLU A 142 -12.31 5.22 1.44
CA GLU A 142 -11.22 5.77 2.25
C GLU A 142 -10.41 4.66 2.93
N ASP A 143 -11.09 3.72 3.58
CA ASP A 143 -10.48 2.70 4.42
C ASP A 143 -10.26 1.38 3.67
N GLY A 144 -9.07 0.83 3.79
CA GLY A 144 -8.78 -0.59 3.63
C GLY A 144 -9.00 -1.32 4.95
N LEU A 145 -9.29 -2.61 4.90
CA LEU A 145 -9.58 -3.41 6.11
C LEU A 145 -8.64 -4.59 6.25
N ILE A 146 -8.30 -4.89 7.50
CA ILE A 146 -7.73 -6.16 7.92
C ILE A 146 -8.66 -6.80 8.93
N VAL A 147 -9.07 -8.04 8.65
CA VAL A 147 -9.77 -8.90 9.61
C VAL A 147 -8.78 -9.91 10.16
N GLU A 148 -8.69 -10.02 11.49
CA GLU A 148 -7.89 -11.02 12.20
C GLU A 148 -8.75 -11.77 13.21
N LYS A 149 -8.73 -13.11 13.17
CA LYS A 149 -9.41 -13.97 14.15
C LYS A 149 -8.59 -15.24 14.40
N GLY A 150 -7.96 -15.31 15.58
CA GLY A 150 -7.00 -16.40 15.86
C GLY A 150 -5.83 -16.35 14.88
N GLY A 151 -5.56 -17.47 14.19
CA GLY A 151 -4.51 -17.54 13.15
C GLY A 151 -4.95 -17.10 11.75
N TYR A 152 -6.22 -16.71 11.57
CA TYR A 152 -6.79 -16.31 10.29
C TYR A 152 -6.67 -14.80 10.08
N LYS A 153 -6.20 -14.39 8.90
CA LYS A 153 -6.02 -12.98 8.55
C LYS A 153 -6.37 -12.73 7.09
N GLY A 154 -7.12 -11.67 6.85
CA GLY A 154 -7.52 -11.21 5.51
C GLY A 154 -7.35 -9.71 5.40
N LEU A 155 -7.04 -9.24 4.19
CA LEU A 155 -6.92 -7.81 3.89
C LEU A 155 -7.65 -7.53 2.57
N LEU A 156 -8.34 -6.39 2.53
CA LEU A 156 -8.88 -5.80 1.31
C LEU A 156 -8.48 -4.31 1.24
N LEU A 157 -8.05 -3.87 0.05
CA LEU A 157 -7.60 -2.49 -0.19
C LEU A 157 -8.78 -1.51 -0.30
N PRO A 158 -8.57 -0.19 -0.08
CA PRO A 158 -9.64 0.81 -0.08
C PRO A 158 -10.48 0.89 -1.36
N GLN A 159 -9.88 0.60 -2.52
CA GLN A 159 -10.55 0.66 -3.83
C GLN A 159 -11.50 -0.52 -4.10
N VAL A 160 -11.26 -1.67 -3.47
CA VAL A 160 -12.03 -2.90 -3.73
C VAL A 160 -13.53 -2.71 -3.45
N PRO A 161 -13.98 -2.21 -2.28
CA PRO A 161 -15.40 -2.01 -2.04
C PRO A 161 -16.04 -0.98 -2.98
N VAL A 162 -15.28 -0.02 -3.51
CA VAL A 162 -15.77 0.95 -4.50
C VAL A 162 -16.04 0.27 -5.84
N GLU A 163 -15.07 -0.50 -6.34
CA GLU A 163 -15.19 -1.24 -7.62
C GLU A 163 -16.38 -2.20 -7.62
N TRP A 164 -16.62 -2.87 -6.50
CA TRP A 164 -17.69 -3.84 -6.35
C TRP A 164 -19.01 -3.23 -5.84
N LYS A 165 -19.04 -1.91 -5.60
CA LYS A 165 -20.20 -1.16 -5.08
C LYS A 165 -20.75 -1.72 -3.77
N TRP A 166 -19.86 -2.14 -2.89
CA TRP A 166 -20.21 -2.66 -1.56
C TRP A 166 -20.48 -1.52 -0.58
N CYS A 167 -21.46 -1.71 0.30
CA CYS A 167 -21.57 -0.91 1.53
C CYS A 167 -20.57 -1.40 2.60
N GLU A 168 -20.50 -0.70 3.73
CA GLU A 168 -19.60 -1.00 4.85
C GLU A 168 -19.82 -2.42 5.41
N GLU A 169 -21.09 -2.86 5.48
CA GLU A 169 -21.43 -4.21 5.96
C GLU A 169 -20.96 -5.29 5.00
N GLU A 170 -21.20 -5.12 3.70
CA GLU A 170 -20.72 -6.03 2.67
C GLU A 170 -19.18 -6.07 2.66
N PHE A 171 -18.53 -4.91 2.79
CA PHE A 171 -17.08 -4.81 2.85
C PHE A 171 -16.47 -5.60 4.02
N LEU A 172 -17.05 -5.46 5.23
CA LEU A 172 -16.67 -6.25 6.40
C LEU A 172 -16.86 -7.75 6.17
N CYS A 173 -17.99 -8.14 5.59
CA CYS A 173 -18.30 -9.53 5.30
C CYS A 173 -17.31 -10.14 4.31
N GLN A 174 -17.00 -9.42 3.23
CA GLN A 174 -16.02 -9.85 2.22
C GLN A 174 -14.61 -9.92 2.80
N CYS A 175 -14.24 -9.01 3.70
CA CYS A 175 -12.95 -9.08 4.37
C CYS A 175 -12.86 -10.29 5.33
N CYS A 176 -13.96 -10.65 6.00
CA CYS A 176 -14.04 -11.88 6.79
C CYS A 176 -13.86 -13.14 5.91
N LEU A 177 -14.54 -13.20 4.76
CA LEU A 177 -14.36 -14.28 3.79
C LEU A 177 -12.91 -14.36 3.28
N LYS A 178 -12.30 -13.20 3.00
CA LYS A 178 -10.89 -13.10 2.60
C LYS A 178 -9.94 -13.62 3.67
N ALA A 179 -10.28 -13.45 4.94
CA ALA A 179 -9.54 -14.01 6.06
C ALA A 179 -9.73 -15.52 6.23
N GLY A 180 -10.70 -16.12 5.54
CA GLY A 180 -11.04 -17.54 5.66
C GLY A 180 -11.94 -17.85 6.86
N VAL A 181 -12.70 -16.86 7.36
CA VAL A 181 -13.66 -17.03 8.46
C VAL A 181 -15.09 -16.73 8.00
N PRO A 182 -16.14 -17.17 8.73
CA PRO A 182 -17.52 -16.87 8.37
C PRO A 182 -17.76 -15.37 8.15
N PRO A 183 -18.62 -14.98 7.18
CA PRO A 183 -18.80 -13.58 6.76
C PRO A 183 -19.30 -12.66 7.88
N ASP A 184 -20.02 -13.19 8.87
CA ASP A 184 -20.52 -12.46 10.03
C ASP A 184 -19.52 -12.44 11.21
N SER A 185 -18.28 -12.94 11.02
CA SER A 185 -17.29 -13.01 12.10
C SER A 185 -16.94 -11.65 12.70
N TRP A 186 -17.11 -10.55 11.97
CA TRP A 186 -16.92 -9.19 12.50
C TRP A 186 -17.91 -8.84 13.63
N LEU A 187 -19.04 -9.56 13.76
CA LEU A 187 -19.99 -9.44 14.86
C LEU A 187 -19.59 -10.25 16.11
N THR A 188 -18.59 -11.11 16.00
CA THR A 188 -18.25 -12.08 17.05
C THR A 188 -17.06 -11.62 17.90
N LYS A 189 -17.09 -11.97 19.19
CA LYS A 189 -15.96 -11.70 20.10
C LYS A 189 -14.69 -12.39 19.60
N GLY A 190 -13.56 -11.70 19.76
CA GLY A 190 -12.24 -12.22 19.38
C GLY A 190 -11.85 -11.97 17.91
N THR A 191 -12.73 -11.36 17.11
CA THR A 191 -12.37 -10.79 15.81
C THR A 191 -11.84 -9.38 16.02
N LYS A 192 -10.67 -9.08 15.46
CA LYS A 192 -10.13 -7.73 15.42
C LYS A 192 -10.28 -7.18 14.01
N ILE A 193 -10.74 -5.95 13.92
CA ILE A 193 -10.83 -5.19 12.67
C ILE A 193 -9.83 -4.07 12.76
N TYR A 194 -8.94 -3.99 11.78
CA TYR A 194 -8.05 -2.86 11.60
C TYR A 194 -8.44 -2.12 10.33
N LYS A 195 -8.21 -0.82 10.32
CA LYS A 195 -8.32 0.02 9.13
C LYS A 195 -6.99 0.66 8.79
N PHE A 196 -6.79 0.97 7.52
CA PHE A 196 -5.64 1.70 7.00
C PHE A 196 -6.07 2.47 5.75
N GLN A 197 -5.28 3.44 5.31
CA GLN A 197 -5.48 4.12 4.03
C GLN A 197 -4.34 3.81 3.08
N ALA A 198 -4.50 4.15 1.81
CA ALA A 198 -3.42 4.12 0.83
C ALA A 198 -3.03 5.53 0.40
N ILE A 199 -1.73 5.81 0.40
CA ILE A 199 -1.12 7.06 -0.07
C ILE A 199 -0.30 6.72 -1.30
N VAL A 200 -0.68 7.28 -2.44
CA VAL A 200 -0.12 6.90 -3.74
C VAL A 200 0.67 8.06 -4.33
N PHE A 201 1.89 7.75 -4.79
CA PHE A 201 2.74 8.67 -5.53
C PHE A 201 3.18 8.03 -6.83
N GLU A 202 3.27 8.83 -7.89
CA GLU A 202 3.55 8.33 -9.23
C GLU A 202 4.33 9.35 -10.06
N GLU A 203 5.23 8.86 -10.92
CA GLU A 203 5.85 9.67 -11.99
C GLU A 203 4.83 10.01 -13.09
N GLU A 204 4.76 11.27 -13.50
CA GLU A 204 3.88 11.69 -14.60
C GLU A 204 4.37 11.19 -15.97
N TYR A 205 5.68 11.16 -16.14
CA TYR A 205 6.40 10.63 -17.31
C TYR A 205 7.73 10.03 -16.82
N PRO A 206 8.43 9.19 -17.62
CA PRO A 206 9.56 8.42 -17.14
C PRO A 206 10.65 9.36 -16.61
N GLN A 207 11.10 9.15 -15.36
CA GLN A 207 12.09 9.97 -14.66
C GLN A 207 11.66 11.44 -14.41
N GLY A 208 10.39 11.76 -14.64
CA GLY A 208 9.83 13.10 -14.57
C GLY A 208 9.46 13.57 -13.18
N GLU A 209 8.50 14.49 -13.15
CA GLU A 209 7.87 14.97 -11.92
C GLU A 209 7.05 13.85 -11.27
N VAL A 210 7.03 13.85 -9.94
CA VAL A 210 6.22 12.92 -9.14
C VAL A 210 5.04 13.69 -8.57
N LYS A 211 3.86 13.10 -8.63
CA LYS A 211 2.64 13.65 -8.03
C LYS A 211 2.01 12.69 -7.03
N ARG A 212 1.24 13.24 -6.08
CA ARG A 212 0.34 12.46 -5.23
C ARG A 212 -0.94 12.16 -6.02
N VAL A 213 -1.37 10.90 -6.03
CA VAL A 213 -2.57 10.45 -6.73
C VAL A 213 -3.73 10.34 -5.75
N SER A 214 -4.87 10.92 -6.11
CA SER A 214 -6.12 10.78 -5.36
C SER A 214 -6.79 9.46 -5.76
N LEU A 215 -7.01 8.57 -4.78
CA LEU A 215 -7.68 7.28 -5.00
C LEU A 215 -9.19 7.42 -5.27
N ASN A 216 -9.76 8.56 -4.88
CA ASN A 216 -11.11 8.95 -5.25
C ASN A 216 -11.02 9.61 -6.62
N GLY A 217 -11.55 8.97 -7.66
CA GLY A 217 -11.61 9.47 -9.04
C GLY A 217 -12.45 10.75 -9.24
N SER A 218 -12.40 11.68 -8.29
CA SER A 218 -12.80 13.06 -8.44
C SER A 218 -11.60 13.84 -9.00
N GLU A 219 -11.56 13.95 -10.33
CA GLU A 219 -11.04 15.16 -10.96
C GLU A 219 -11.81 16.35 -10.36
N ASN A 220 -11.10 17.31 -9.77
CA ASN A 220 -11.65 18.65 -9.57
C ASN A 220 -11.35 19.48 -10.81
#